data_AF-A0A4R4PQ73-F1
#
_entry.id   AF-A0A4R4PQ73-F1
#
_cell.length_a   1.000
_cell.length_b   1.000
_cell.length_c   1.000
_cell.angle_alpha   90.00
_cell.angle_beta   90.00
_cell.angle_gamma   90.00
#
_symmetry.space_group_name_H-M   'P 1'
#
loop_
_entity.id
_entity.type
_entity.pdbx_description
1 polymer ?
#
loop_
_entity_poly.entity_id
_entity_poly.type
_entity_poly.pdbx_seq_one_letter_code
_entity_poly.pdbx_strand_id
1 'polypeptide(L)'
;MTDATDAYAASAEYLNLLIAPFWDATGPVLAEAIRDTDPAIGPALDIGAGSGRGTLLLGDTLPDTEIIAVEPSPGLRAALLARLATRDALRPGAPSCRNPSQRPNCPTGSAW
;
A
#
# COMPACT_ATOMS: atom_id res chain seq x y z
N MET A 1 -20.58 -18.04 -6.52
CA MET A 1 -19.61 -16.93 -6.39
C MET A 1 -19.81 -16.08 -7.62
N THR A 2 -20.52 -14.96 -7.49
CA THR A 2 -20.85 -14.08 -8.61
C THR A 2 -19.54 -13.62 -9.24
N ASP A 3 -19.41 -13.80 -10.55
CA ASP A 3 -18.29 -13.26 -11.33
C ASP A 3 -18.34 -11.74 -11.23
N ALA A 4 -17.60 -11.18 -10.28
CA ALA A 4 -17.53 -9.74 -10.10
C ALA A 4 -16.79 -9.18 -11.31
N THR A 5 -17.54 -8.57 -12.23
CA THR A 5 -16.98 -8.01 -13.46
C THR A 5 -15.95 -6.94 -13.09
N ASP A 6 -14.73 -7.06 -13.61
CA ASP A 6 -13.68 -6.06 -13.40
C ASP A 6 -14.02 -4.78 -14.18
N ALA A 7 -14.64 -3.83 -13.49
CA ALA A 7 -15.02 -2.53 -14.05
C ALA A 7 -13.81 -1.68 -14.48
N TYR A 8 -12.60 -2.00 -14.01
CA TYR A 8 -11.37 -1.29 -14.34
C TYR A 8 -10.54 -1.99 -15.43
N ALA A 9 -10.98 -3.15 -15.94
CA ALA A 9 -10.20 -3.94 -16.89
C ALA A 9 -9.70 -3.12 -18.11
N ALA A 10 -10.54 -2.23 -18.64
CA ALA A 10 -10.21 -1.40 -19.81
C ALA A 10 -9.37 -0.16 -19.49
N SER A 11 -9.28 0.26 -18.22
CA SER A 11 -8.63 1.50 -17.80
C SER A 11 -7.45 1.28 -16.85
N ALA A 12 -7.19 0.04 -16.43
CA ALA A 12 -6.23 -0.29 -15.39
C ALA A 12 -4.83 0.28 -15.65
N GLU A 13 -4.33 0.18 -16.89
CA GLU A 13 -3.01 0.68 -17.29
C GLU A 13 -2.90 2.21 -17.28
N TYR A 14 -4.02 2.93 -17.37
CA TYR A 14 -4.06 4.39 -17.40
C TYR A 14 -4.46 5.00 -16.05
N LEU A 15 -5.13 4.23 -15.19
CA LEU A 15 -5.82 4.77 -14.02
C LEU A 15 -4.87 5.56 -13.11
N ASN A 16 -3.65 5.08 -12.91
CA ASN A 16 -2.64 5.77 -12.10
C ASN A 16 -2.32 7.20 -12.55
N LEU A 17 -2.33 7.45 -13.87
CA LEU A 17 -2.09 8.76 -14.45
C LEU A 17 -3.35 9.64 -14.28
N LEU A 18 -4.52 9.07 -14.56
CA LEU A 18 -5.80 9.79 -14.51
C LEU A 18 -6.17 10.25 -13.09
N ILE A 19 -5.87 9.45 -12.07
CA ILE A 19 -6.17 9.78 -10.67
C ILE A 19 -5.06 10.56 -9.97
N ALA A 20 -3.94 10.85 -10.65
CA ALA A 20 -2.81 11.54 -10.04
C ALA A 20 -3.20 12.88 -9.41
N PRO A 21 -3.90 13.80 -10.14
CA PRO A 21 -4.22 15.12 -9.59
C PRO A 21 -5.15 15.05 -8.39
N PHE A 22 -6.05 14.06 -8.36
CA PHE A 22 -6.92 13.82 -7.21
C PHE A 22 -6.10 13.48 -5.96
N TRP A 23 -5.12 12.58 -6.09
CA TRP A 23 -4.25 12.21 -4.96
C TRP A 23 -3.29 13.33 -4.56
N ASP A 24 -2.79 14.12 -5.51
CA ASP A 24 -1.94 15.26 -5.20
C ASP A 24 -2.70 16.32 -4.37
N ALA A 25 -4.00 16.49 -4.64
CA ALA A 25 -4.86 17.42 -3.90
C ALA A 25 -5.35 16.86 -2.55
N THR A 26 -5.71 15.59 -2.48
CA THR A 26 -6.38 15.00 -1.30
C THR A 26 -5.44 14.23 -0.36
N GLY A 27 -4.31 13.73 -0.87
CA GLY A 27 -3.34 12.97 -0.11
C GLY A 27 -2.84 13.68 1.16
N PRO A 28 -2.37 14.95 1.08
CA PRO A 28 -1.89 15.66 2.26
C PRO A 28 -2.95 15.78 3.38
N VAL A 29 -4.22 15.97 3.01
CA VAL A 29 -5.33 16.07 3.98
C VAL A 29 -5.59 14.73 4.64
N LEU A 30 -5.55 13.63 3.87
CA LEU A 30 -5.70 12.28 4.43
C LEU A 30 -4.53 11.92 5.35
N ALA A 31 -3.30 12.22 4.94
CA ALA A 31 -2.11 11.97 5.76
C ALA A 31 -2.20 12.70 7.10
N GLU A 32 -2.60 13.97 7.09
CA GLU A 32 -2.81 14.74 8.32
C GLU A 32 -3.88 14.11 9.22
N ALA A 33 -5.00 13.66 8.63
CA ALA A 33 -6.10 13.09 9.39
C ALA A 33 -5.75 11.77 10.09
N ILE A 34 -4.76 11.01 9.58
CA ILE A 34 -4.43 9.68 10.11
C ILE A 34 -3.11 9.63 10.87
N ARG A 35 -2.26 10.67 10.82
CA ARG A 35 -0.85 10.62 11.30
C ARG A 35 -0.67 10.20 12.76
N ASP A 36 -1.67 10.44 13.60
CA ASP A 36 -1.61 10.12 15.05
C ASP A 36 -2.32 8.79 15.38
N THR A 37 -2.59 7.94 14.38
CA THR A 37 -3.18 6.61 14.58
C THR A 37 -2.20 5.71 15.33
N ASP A 38 -2.65 5.12 16.44
CA ASP A 38 -1.85 4.18 17.23
C ASP A 38 -1.67 2.85 16.47
N PRO A 39 -0.43 2.44 16.12
CA PRO A 39 -0.17 1.18 15.42
C PRO A 39 -0.57 -0.06 16.24
N ALA A 40 -0.72 0.05 17.56
CA ALA A 40 -1.11 -1.06 18.42
C ALA A 40 -2.60 -1.44 18.28
N ILE A 41 -3.44 -0.59 17.68
CA ILE A 41 -4.87 -0.88 17.45
C ILE A 41 -5.05 -2.00 16.42
N GLY A 42 -4.10 -2.16 15.50
CA GLY A 42 -4.12 -3.21 14.48
C GLY A 42 -3.68 -2.72 13.10
N PRO A 43 -3.82 -3.57 12.06
CA PRO A 43 -3.41 -3.24 10.71
C PRO A 43 -4.32 -2.19 10.06
N ALA A 44 -3.74 -1.39 9.17
CA ALA A 44 -4.47 -0.52 8.26
C ALA A 44 -4.92 -1.32 7.02
N LEU A 45 -6.21 -1.28 6.70
CA LEU A 45 -6.80 -1.97 5.56
C LEU A 45 -7.08 -0.97 4.42
N ASP A 46 -6.40 -1.13 3.29
CA ASP A 46 -6.62 -0.36 2.05
C ASP A 46 -7.52 -1.15 1.10
N ILE A 47 -8.82 -0.81 1.08
CA ILE A 47 -9.83 -1.50 0.28
C ILE A 47 -9.96 -0.83 -1.09
N GLY A 48 -9.75 -1.58 -2.16
CA GLY A 48 -9.69 -1.01 -3.51
C GLY A 48 -8.40 -0.21 -3.69
N ALA A 49 -7.27 -0.81 -3.28
CA ALA A 49 -5.94 -0.19 -3.27
C ALA A 49 -5.52 0.35 -4.65
N GLY A 50 -6.15 -0.12 -5.72
CA GLY A 50 -5.98 0.35 -7.08
C GLY A 50 -4.53 0.17 -7.51
N SER A 51 -3.94 1.23 -8.07
CA SER A 51 -2.53 1.24 -8.43
C SER A 51 -1.59 1.49 -7.24
N GLY A 52 -2.11 1.67 -6.02
CA GLY A 52 -1.31 1.75 -4.79
C GLY A 52 -0.93 3.14 -4.29
N ARG A 53 -1.57 4.22 -4.75
CA ARG A 53 -1.29 5.58 -4.23
C ARG A 53 -1.65 5.72 -2.74
N GLY A 54 -2.83 5.23 -2.35
CA GLY A 54 -3.26 5.18 -0.95
C GLY A 54 -2.36 4.29 -0.11
N THR A 55 -2.05 3.08 -0.61
CA THR A 55 -1.14 2.14 0.06
C THR A 55 0.22 2.78 0.38
N LEU A 56 0.82 3.50 -0.57
CA LEU A 56 2.09 4.20 -0.34
C LEU A 56 1.94 5.33 0.68
N LEU A 57 0.87 6.12 0.59
CA LEU A 57 0.59 7.17 1.56
C LEU A 57 0.47 6.60 2.99
N LEU A 58 -0.23 5.48 3.15
CA LEU A 58 -0.32 4.77 4.43
C LEU A 58 1.07 4.33 4.89
N GLY A 59 1.89 3.75 4.01
CA GLY A 59 3.25 3.30 4.36
C GLY A 59 4.18 4.44 4.75
N ASP A 60 4.02 5.61 4.12
CA ASP A 60 4.82 6.80 4.39
C ASP A 60 4.33 7.54 5.65
N THR A 61 3.02 7.49 5.95
CA THR A 61 2.40 8.20 7.10
C THR A 61 2.41 7.37 8.38
N LEU A 62 2.22 6.05 8.27
CA LEU A 62 2.09 5.09 9.37
C LEU A 62 3.17 3.99 9.25
N PRO A 63 4.46 4.33 9.39
CA PRO A 63 5.57 3.41 9.08
C PRO A 63 5.63 2.18 9.99
N ASP A 64 5.04 2.25 11.18
CA ASP A 64 5.00 1.18 12.17
C ASP A 64 3.70 0.36 12.13
N THR A 65 2.76 0.70 11.25
CA THR A 65 1.48 0.00 11.09
C THR A 65 1.59 -1.04 9.96
N GLU A 66 1.12 -2.26 10.22
CA GLU A 66 0.95 -3.27 9.16
C GLU A 66 -0.12 -2.81 8.17
N ILE A 67 0.15 -2.92 6.86
CA ILE A 67 -0.78 -2.53 5.81
C ILE A 67 -1.24 -3.76 5.04
N ILE A 68 -2.56 -3.94 4.97
CA ILE A 68 -3.21 -4.97 4.15
C ILE A 68 -3.88 -4.25 2.99
N ALA A 69 -3.38 -4.47 1.77
CA ALA A 69 -3.96 -3.90 0.56
C ALA A 69 -4.79 -4.95 -0.18
N VAL A 70 -6.04 -4.61 -0.51
CA VAL A 70 -6.96 -5.47 -1.25
C VAL A 70 -7.33 -4.79 -2.55
N GLU A 71 -6.95 -5.39 -3.68
CA GLU A 71 -7.31 -4.90 -5.01
C GLU A 71 -7.92 -6.02 -5.85
N PRO A 72 -9.22 -5.95 -6.21
CA PRO A 72 -9.89 -7.00 -6.99
C PRO A 72 -9.43 -7.04 -8.46
N SER A 73 -9.21 -5.89 -9.12
CA SER A 73 -8.81 -5.85 -10.53
C SER A 73 -7.40 -6.41 -10.71
N PRO A 74 -7.20 -7.45 -11.53
CA PRO A 74 -5.87 -7.98 -11.80
C PRO A 74 -4.91 -6.95 -12.39
N GLY A 75 -5.40 -6.06 -13.27
CA GLY A 75 -4.58 -5.01 -13.89
C GLY A 75 -4.10 -3.98 -12.88
N LEU A 76 -4.98 -3.50 -12.01
CA LEU A 76 -4.61 -2.56 -10.95
C LEU A 76 -3.71 -3.22 -9.90
N ARG A 77 -4.00 -4.46 -9.51
CA ARG A 77 -3.16 -5.23 -8.58
C ARG A 77 -1.75 -5.44 -9.13
N ALA A 78 -1.59 -5.70 -10.42
CA ALA A 78 -0.29 -5.79 -11.06
C ALA A 78 0.47 -4.44 -10.97
N ALA A 79 -0.21 -3.32 -11.22
CA ALA A 79 0.37 -1.98 -11.08
C ALA A 79 0.78 -1.66 -9.63
N LEU A 80 -0.05 -2.02 -8.65
CA LEU A 80 0.27 -1.93 -7.22
C LEU A 80 1.54 -2.72 -6.89
N LEU A 81 1.59 -4.00 -7.26
CA LEU A 81 2.73 -4.87 -6.98
C LEU A 81 4.02 -4.35 -7.64
N ALA A 82 3.94 -3.91 -8.91
CA ALA A 82 5.08 -3.31 -9.61
C ALA A 82 5.60 -2.06 -8.89
N ARG A 83 4.71 -1.22 -8.36
CA ARG A 83 5.06 -0.05 -7.57
C ARG A 83 5.71 -0.42 -6.23
N LEU A 84 5.13 -1.37 -5.50
CA LEU A 84 5.68 -1.84 -4.22
C LEU A 84 7.05 -2.51 -4.39
N ALA A 85 7.30 -3.18 -5.51
CA ALA A 85 8.59 -3.78 -5.81
C ALA A 85 9.73 -2.74 -5.91
N THR A 86 9.42 -1.47 -6.16
CA THR A 86 10.40 -0.37 -6.16
C THR A 86 10.63 0.27 -4.79
N ARG A 87 9.92 -0.19 -3.76
CA ARG A 87 9.94 0.36 -2.40
C ARG A 87 10.41 -0.72 -1.43
N ASP A 88 11.69 -0.71 -1.07
CA ASP A 88 12.29 -1.74 -0.21
C ASP A 88 11.54 -1.98 1.10
N ALA A 89 11.01 -0.91 1.71
CA ALA A 89 10.23 -1.00 2.93
C ALA A 89 8.83 -1.59 2.69
N LEU A 90 8.23 -1.43 1.51
CA LEU A 90 6.83 -1.77 1.25
C LEU A 90 6.66 -2.97 0.31
N ARG A 91 7.76 -3.59 -0.14
CA ARG A 91 7.70 -4.78 -0.99
C ARG A 91 7.04 -5.96 -0.26
N PRO A 92 6.26 -6.80 -0.96
CA PRO A 92 5.76 -8.06 -0.40
C PRO A 92 6.90 -8.91 0.17
N GLY A 93 6.73 -9.42 1.39
CA GLY A 93 7.75 -10.22 2.08
C GLY A 93 8.90 -9.41 2.70
N ALA A 94 8.84 -8.07 2.71
CA ALA A 94 9.76 -7.27 3.52
C ALA A 94 9.67 -7.66 5.01
N PRO A 95 10.79 -7.82 5.73
CA PRO A 95 10.78 -8.20 7.13
C PRO A 95 9.96 -7.20 7.97
N SER A 96 9.17 -7.70 8.92
CA SER A 96 8.30 -6.87 9.77
C SER A 96 9.07 -5.97 10.76
N CYS A 97 10.37 -6.18 10.90
CA CYS A 97 11.24 -5.41 11.80
C CYS A 97 11.53 -4.01 11.24
N ARG A 98 10.50 -3.15 11.20
CA ARG A 98 10.59 -1.74 10.78
C ARG A 98 11.11 -0.85 11.91
N ASN A 99 10.93 -1.26 13.17
CA ASN A 99 11.34 -0.50 14.35
C ASN A 99 12.82 -0.74 14.74
N PRO A 100 13.62 0.32 14.99
CA PRO A 100 15.01 0.19 15.44
C PRO A 100 15.23 -0.68 16.69
N SER A 101 14.26 -0.69 17.61
CA SER A 101 14.31 -1.51 18.84
C SER A 101 14.17 -3.01 18.58
N GLN A 102 13.65 -3.41 17.42
CA GLN A 102 13.43 -4.81 17.04
C GLN A 102 14.59 -5.38 16.20
N ARG A 103 15.55 -4.54 15.76
CA ARG A 103 16.72 -4.94 14.95
C ARG A 103 17.56 -6.08 15.54
N PRO A 104 17.81 -6.18 16.87
CA PRO A 104 18.63 -7.26 17.42
C PRO A 104 18.01 -8.66 17.24
N ASN A 105 16.70 -8.72 17.05
CA ASN A 105 15.92 -9.96 16.97
C ASN A 105 15.43 -10.27 15.55
N CYS A 106 15.89 -9.53 14.54
CA CYS A 106 15.42 -9.73 13.18
C CYS A 106 16.27 -10.79 12.45
N PRO A 107 15.66 -11.80 11.82
CA PRO A 107 16.40 -12.75 10.99
C PRO A 107 17.07 -12.01 9.81
N THR A 108 18.39 -12.16 9.70
CA THR A 108 19.22 -11.58 8.63
C THR A 108 19.08 -12.39 7.33
N GLY A 109 17.86 -12.46 6.79
CA GLY A 109 17.58 -13.20 5.57
C GLY A 109 17.64 -12.33 4.31
N SER A 110 18.64 -12.56 3.45
CA SER A 110 18.61 -12.11 2.05
C SER A 110 17.52 -12.89 1.30
N ALA A 111 16.44 -12.22 0.92
CA ALA A 111 15.37 -12.79 0.11
C ALA A 111 15.60 -12.45 -1.36
N TRP A 112 16.01 -13.45 -2.14
CA TRP A 112 15.49 -13.62 -3.50
C TRP A 112 14.16 -14.37 -3.40
#